data_AF-A0A4R6M6D8-F1
#
_entry.id   AF-A0A4R6M6D8-F1
#
_cell.length_a   1.000
_cell.length_b   1.000
_cell.length_c   1.000
_cell.angle_alpha   90.00
_cell.angle_beta   90.00
_cell.angle_gamma   90.00
#
_symmetry.space_group_name_H-M   'P 1'
#
loop_
_entity.id
_entity.type
_entity.pdbx_description
1 polymer ?
#
loop_
_entity_poly.entity_id
_entity_poly.type
_entity_poly.pdbx_seq_one_letter_code
_entity_poly.pdbx_strand_id
1 'polypeptide(L)'
;MKLIKQYKKIVLAVAIMAMVSCSHEDQPTETALDFTQPVKTDLDKWIDQNYLDPYNINVQYEWNQNVVEANRFLYPPAIEKVQPALEIIKKIWIDSYSTIGGKDFVKILAPRDFVLVGGVNVNPDDVSNTLGLAEGGKRISLFQVDYVDKKSRASVTQFIHTIQHEYVHILNQTKTFDVESWAKITPNDYSSNPFSITDAAAQRLGFISAYARSNYTEDFAETAAIILLMSKSEYDAFYASITVPAAVTALKKKEALVVQYYRDAFNIDFYALRDEAQKNTTDVLNN
;
A
#
# COMPACT_ATOMS: atom_id res chain seq x y z
N MET A 1 25.62 -2.15 -77.35
CA MET A 1 26.24 -0.96 -76.68
C MET A 1 25.30 0.23 -76.43
N LYS A 2 24.27 0.49 -77.24
CA LYS A 2 23.35 1.64 -77.02
C LYS A 2 22.43 1.49 -75.80
N LEU A 3 21.90 0.29 -75.56
CA LEU A 3 21.00 0.00 -74.43
C LEU A 3 21.68 0.18 -73.06
N ILE A 4 22.94 -0.29 -72.92
CA ILE A 4 23.73 -0.13 -71.67
C ILE A 4 23.98 1.36 -71.35
N LYS A 5 24.17 2.21 -72.36
CA LYS A 5 24.31 3.67 -72.17
C LYS A 5 22.98 4.33 -71.74
N GLN A 6 21.83 3.81 -72.16
CA GLN A 6 20.51 4.29 -71.73
C GLN A 6 20.21 3.87 -70.28
N TYR A 7 20.50 2.62 -69.90
CA TYR A 7 20.34 2.17 -68.50
C TYR A 7 21.23 2.95 -67.52
N LYS A 8 22.47 3.29 -67.89
CA LYS A 8 23.35 4.15 -67.06
C LYS A 8 22.77 5.56 -66.86
N LYS A 9 22.11 6.13 -67.88
CA LYS A 9 21.44 7.44 -67.75
C LYS A 9 20.21 7.38 -66.86
N ILE A 10 19.44 6.30 -66.93
CA ILE A 10 18.26 6.08 -66.08
C ILE A 10 18.68 5.86 -64.62
N VAL A 11 19.69 5.04 -64.37
CA VAL A 11 20.22 4.81 -63.02
C VAL A 11 20.78 6.09 -62.40
N LEU A 12 21.48 6.92 -63.19
CA LEU A 12 21.98 8.22 -62.73
C LEU A 12 20.84 9.20 -62.42
N ALA A 13 19.78 9.22 -63.23
CA ALA A 13 18.61 10.08 -62.99
C ALA A 13 17.83 9.65 -61.73
N VAL A 14 17.68 8.34 -61.49
CA VAL A 14 17.06 7.81 -60.27
C VAL A 14 17.91 8.09 -59.03
N ALA A 15 19.24 7.99 -59.15
CA ALA A 15 20.16 8.31 -58.05
C ALA A 15 20.12 9.80 -57.68
N ILE A 16 19.96 10.71 -58.67
CA ILE A 16 19.81 12.15 -58.41
C ILE A 16 18.45 12.45 -57.75
N MET A 17 17.36 11.78 -58.16
CA MET A 17 16.05 11.93 -57.53
C MET A 17 16.01 11.40 -56.10
N ALA A 18 16.78 10.36 -55.76
CA ALA A 18 16.88 9.85 -54.40
C ALA A 18 17.57 10.82 -53.42
N MET A 19 18.35 11.80 -53.92
CA MET A 19 19.03 12.79 -53.07
C MET A 19 18.21 14.06 -52.79
N VAL A 20 16.97 14.14 -53.30
CA VAL A 20 16.07 15.30 -53.11
C VAL A 20 14.96 15.01 -52.06
N SER A 21 14.87 13.80 -51.53
CA SER A 21 13.85 13.40 -50.54
C SER A 21 14.30 13.62 -49.07
N CYS A 22 14.83 14.80 -48.76
CA CYS A 22 14.98 15.28 -47.38
C CYS A 22 14.79 16.79 -47.37
N SER A 23 13.58 17.23 -47.71
CA SER A 23 13.17 18.61 -47.47
C SER A 23 12.49 18.68 -46.10
N HIS A 24 13.21 19.28 -45.15
CA HIS A 24 12.70 19.83 -43.88
C HIS A 24 11.78 18.90 -43.08
N GLU A 25 12.34 18.22 -42.08
CA GLU A 25 11.57 17.94 -40.88
C GLU A 25 11.41 19.27 -40.14
N ASP A 26 10.17 19.72 -39.96
CA ASP A 26 9.86 20.83 -39.06
C ASP A 26 10.40 20.46 -37.68
N GLN A 27 11.51 21.09 -37.30
CA GLN A 27 12.04 20.98 -35.94
C GLN A 27 10.98 21.57 -35.01
N PRO A 28 10.52 20.85 -33.97
CA PRO A 28 9.57 21.41 -33.01
C PRO A 28 10.19 22.68 -32.41
N THR A 29 9.63 23.82 -32.77
CA THR A 29 10.15 25.16 -32.43
C THR A 29 9.90 25.53 -30.98
N GLU A 30 8.88 24.92 -30.36
CA GLU A 30 8.57 25.02 -28.95
C GLU A 30 8.24 23.63 -28.41
N THR A 31 8.60 23.38 -27.16
CA THR A 31 8.22 22.12 -26.52
C THR A 31 6.70 22.11 -26.33
N ALA A 32 6.05 20.99 -26.60
CA ALA A 32 4.64 20.80 -26.23
C ALA A 32 4.48 20.47 -24.73
N LEU A 33 5.59 20.42 -23.99
CA LEU A 33 5.60 20.15 -22.56
C LEU A 33 5.38 21.46 -21.80
N ASP A 34 4.28 21.52 -21.06
CA ASP A 34 4.05 22.60 -20.11
C ASP A 34 4.96 22.40 -18.90
N PHE A 35 5.92 23.32 -18.70
CA PHE A 35 6.80 23.34 -17.53
C PHE A 35 6.32 24.30 -16.44
N THR A 36 5.13 24.89 -16.62
CA THR A 36 4.54 25.78 -15.61
C THR A 36 4.31 24.97 -14.34
N GLN A 37 4.98 25.37 -13.27
CA GLN A 37 4.76 24.75 -11.97
C GLN A 37 3.33 25.06 -11.51
N PRO A 38 2.52 24.04 -11.17
CA PRO A 38 1.18 24.28 -10.65
C PRO A 38 1.27 25.14 -9.40
N VAL A 39 0.36 26.11 -9.27
CA VAL A 39 0.23 26.87 -8.03
C VAL A 39 -0.34 25.94 -6.97
N LYS A 40 0.43 25.68 -5.90
CA LYS A 40 0.00 24.83 -4.79
C LYS A 40 -1.30 25.36 -4.17
N THR A 41 -2.30 24.50 -4.13
CA THR A 41 -3.55 24.70 -3.40
C THR A 41 -3.30 24.68 -1.89
N ASP A 42 -4.32 25.01 -1.10
CA ASP A 42 -4.22 24.91 0.35
C ASP A 42 -4.13 23.45 0.82
N LEU A 43 -4.73 22.52 0.08
CA LEU A 43 -4.56 21.08 0.31
C LEU A 43 -3.11 20.65 0.09
N ASP A 44 -2.48 21.08 -1.00
CA ASP A 44 -1.08 20.74 -1.29
C ASP A 44 -0.14 21.22 -0.18
N LYS A 45 -0.32 22.47 0.29
CA LYS A 45 0.47 23.03 1.39
C LYS A 45 0.22 22.26 2.69
N TRP A 46 -1.01 21.85 2.96
CA TRP A 46 -1.34 21.05 4.12
C TRP A 46 -0.66 19.67 4.05
N ILE A 47 -0.67 19.03 2.88
CA ILE A 47 0.02 17.76 2.64
C ILE A 47 1.53 17.94 2.84
N ASP A 48 2.14 18.98 2.29
CA ASP A 48 3.57 19.26 2.47
C ASP A 48 3.92 19.31 3.96
N GLN A 49 3.18 20.11 4.73
CA GLN A 49 3.42 20.36 6.14
C GLN A 49 3.21 19.13 7.03
N ASN A 50 2.29 18.23 6.64
CA ASN A 50 1.90 17.09 7.48
C ASN A 50 2.53 15.75 7.06
N TYR A 51 3.03 15.65 5.82
CA TYR A 51 3.56 14.42 5.24
C TYR A 51 4.96 14.60 4.64
N LEU A 52 5.10 15.52 3.68
CA LEU A 52 6.34 15.64 2.92
C LEU A 52 7.49 16.15 3.81
N ASP A 53 7.30 17.29 4.46
CA ASP A 53 8.36 17.94 5.23
C ASP A 53 8.79 17.12 6.47
N PRO A 54 7.87 16.54 7.27
CA PRO A 54 8.29 15.83 8.48
C PRO A 54 8.77 14.39 8.21
N TYR A 55 8.19 13.71 7.21
CA TYR A 55 8.36 12.27 7.02
C TYR A 55 8.91 11.87 5.65
N ASN A 56 9.03 12.82 4.71
CA ASN A 56 9.42 12.57 3.33
C ASN A 56 8.48 11.53 2.66
N ILE A 57 7.17 11.77 2.85
CA ILE A 57 6.07 11.01 2.23
C ILE A 57 5.42 11.94 1.20
N ASN A 58 5.56 11.59 -0.08
CA ASN A 58 4.86 12.26 -1.17
C ASN A 58 3.44 11.67 -1.29
N VAL A 59 2.42 12.51 -1.38
CA VAL A 59 1.03 12.06 -1.52
C VAL A 59 0.50 12.47 -2.88
N GLN A 60 0.18 11.48 -3.70
CA GLN A 60 -0.35 11.64 -5.05
C GLN A 60 -1.86 11.39 -5.01
N TYR A 61 -2.65 12.45 -5.17
CA TYR A 61 -4.11 12.38 -5.24
C TYR A 61 -4.67 12.89 -6.57
N GLU A 62 -3.87 13.66 -7.33
CA GLU A 62 -4.21 14.02 -8.70
C GLU A 62 -4.04 12.83 -9.64
N TRP A 63 -4.82 12.82 -10.72
CA TRP A 63 -4.79 11.70 -11.66
C TRP A 63 -3.45 11.62 -12.38
N ASN A 64 -2.79 10.47 -12.27
CA ASN A 64 -1.61 10.15 -13.03
C ASN A 64 -1.67 8.69 -13.50
N GLN A 65 -1.91 8.50 -14.80
CA GLN A 65 -2.03 7.17 -15.40
C GLN A 65 -0.75 6.32 -15.29
N ASN A 66 0.41 6.93 -15.02
CA ASN A 66 1.69 6.22 -14.93
C ASN A 66 1.92 5.57 -13.57
N VAL A 67 1.07 5.83 -12.58
CA VAL A 67 1.20 5.29 -11.21
C VAL A 67 0.05 4.36 -10.82
N VAL A 68 -0.84 4.06 -11.76
CA VAL A 68 -1.98 3.15 -11.58
C VAL A 68 -2.04 2.13 -12.71
N GLU A 69 -2.61 0.96 -12.46
CA GLU A 69 -2.75 -0.09 -13.46
C GLU A 69 -3.71 0.31 -14.59
N ALA A 70 -3.23 0.32 -15.84
CA ALA A 70 -3.99 0.82 -16.99
C ALA A 70 -5.19 -0.05 -17.40
N ASN A 71 -5.26 -1.31 -16.96
CA ASN A 71 -6.34 -2.25 -17.28
C ASN A 71 -7.50 -2.20 -16.28
N ARG A 72 -7.58 -1.14 -15.46
CA ARG A 72 -8.58 -1.00 -14.40
C ARG A 72 -9.36 0.31 -14.50
N PHE A 73 -10.61 0.29 -14.04
CA PHE A 73 -11.50 1.45 -14.01
C PHE A 73 -11.24 2.32 -12.76
N LEU A 74 -10.04 2.88 -12.67
CA LEU A 74 -9.62 3.74 -11.57
C LEU A 74 -9.83 5.22 -11.92
N TYR A 75 -10.02 6.05 -10.90
CA TYR A 75 -10.21 7.49 -11.01
C TYR A 75 -9.64 8.19 -9.76
N PRO A 76 -9.22 9.47 -9.85
CA PRO A 76 -8.68 10.17 -8.69
C PRO A 76 -9.78 10.37 -7.63
N PRO A 77 -9.44 10.40 -6.32
CA PRO A 77 -10.41 10.69 -5.27
C PRO A 77 -11.02 12.08 -5.44
N ALA A 78 -12.23 12.26 -4.93
CA ALA A 78 -12.83 13.58 -4.77
C ALA A 78 -11.95 14.43 -3.83
N ILE A 79 -11.69 15.68 -4.20
CA ILE A 79 -10.73 16.55 -3.51
C ILE A 79 -11.07 16.70 -2.02
N GLU A 80 -12.35 16.87 -1.71
CA GLU A 80 -12.88 16.99 -0.35
C GLU A 80 -12.74 15.71 0.50
N LYS A 81 -12.42 14.56 -0.12
CA LYS A 81 -12.20 13.27 0.54
C LYS A 81 -10.74 13.02 0.88
N VAL A 82 -9.81 13.71 0.20
CA VAL A 82 -8.36 13.53 0.35
C VAL A 82 -7.90 13.88 1.76
N GLN A 83 -8.10 15.13 2.20
CA GLN A 83 -7.64 15.56 3.51
C GLN A 83 -8.26 14.73 4.65
N PRO A 84 -9.58 14.45 4.67
CA PRO A 84 -10.15 13.57 5.69
C PRO A 84 -9.51 12.19 5.76
N ALA A 85 -9.24 11.55 4.63
CA ALA A 85 -8.59 10.24 4.60
C ALA A 85 -7.15 10.30 5.14
N LEU A 86 -6.40 11.34 4.76
CA LEU A 86 -5.06 11.58 5.27
C LEU A 86 -5.06 11.85 6.78
N GLU A 87 -5.96 12.68 7.30
CA GLU A 87 -6.07 12.91 8.75
C GLU A 87 -6.24 11.61 9.56
N ILE A 88 -7.01 10.64 9.04
CA ILE A 88 -7.15 9.31 9.65
C ILE A 88 -5.80 8.59 9.69
N ILE A 89 -5.11 8.54 8.55
CA ILE A 89 -3.80 7.88 8.41
C ILE A 89 -2.78 8.52 9.35
N LYS A 90 -2.70 9.85 9.35
CA LYS A 90 -1.79 10.58 10.22
C LYS A 90 -2.08 10.29 11.69
N LYS A 91 -3.33 10.43 12.12
CA LYS A 91 -3.71 10.29 13.53
C LYS A 91 -3.55 8.86 14.03
N ILE A 92 -3.98 7.85 13.27
CA ILE A 92 -3.98 6.46 13.74
C ILE A 92 -2.65 5.76 13.51
N TRP A 93 -1.99 5.99 12.37
CA TRP A 93 -0.70 5.35 12.06
C TRP A 93 0.48 6.24 12.48
N ILE A 94 0.68 7.40 11.84
CA ILE A 94 1.89 8.22 12.07
C ILE A 94 2.05 8.61 13.54
N ASP A 95 1.00 9.17 14.15
CA ASP A 95 1.09 9.71 15.51
C ASP A 95 1.27 8.59 16.54
N SER A 96 0.63 7.43 16.35
CA SER A 96 0.79 6.26 17.25
C SER A 96 2.22 5.72 17.23
N TYR A 97 2.78 5.51 16.04
CA TYR A 97 4.16 5.04 15.90
C TYR A 97 5.18 6.09 16.37
N SER A 98 4.93 7.37 16.11
CA SER A 98 5.82 8.45 16.59
C SER A 98 5.78 8.60 18.11
N THR A 99 4.64 8.32 18.74
CA THR A 99 4.48 8.35 20.19
C THR A 99 5.25 7.21 20.87
N ILE A 100 5.16 6.00 20.32
CA ILE A 100 5.75 4.81 20.94
C ILE A 100 7.19 4.52 20.48
N GLY A 101 7.45 4.64 19.18
CA GLY A 101 8.77 4.43 18.59
C GLY A 101 9.68 5.67 18.60
N GLY A 102 9.13 6.84 18.94
CA GLY A 102 9.82 8.13 18.93
C GLY A 102 9.72 8.87 17.59
N LYS A 103 10.01 10.18 17.64
CA LYS A 103 9.77 11.13 16.53
C LYS A 103 10.39 10.74 15.18
N ASP A 104 11.53 10.04 15.20
CA ASP A 104 12.27 9.69 13.98
C ASP A 104 11.87 8.31 13.42
N PHE A 105 11.08 7.52 14.16
CA PHE A 105 10.71 6.16 13.76
C PHE A 105 9.99 6.13 12.41
N VAL A 106 8.88 6.86 12.31
CA VAL A 106 8.11 6.96 11.06
C VAL A 106 8.94 7.64 9.97
N LYS A 107 9.70 8.69 10.31
CA LYS A 107 10.53 9.42 9.34
C LYS A 107 11.55 8.52 8.62
N ILE A 108 12.16 7.59 9.37
CA ILE A 108 13.17 6.67 8.84
C ILE A 108 12.50 5.53 8.05
N LEU A 109 11.38 5.00 8.56
CA LEU A 109 10.78 3.76 8.08
C LEU A 109 9.46 3.92 7.31
N ALA A 110 9.05 5.14 6.96
CA ALA A 110 7.84 5.36 6.17
C ALA A 110 8.02 4.96 4.68
N PRO A 111 6.91 4.61 3.99
CA PRO A 111 6.88 4.66 2.53
C PRO A 111 7.23 6.05 2.03
N ARG A 112 7.71 6.14 0.79
CA ARG A 112 8.04 7.42 0.13
C ARG A 112 6.88 7.99 -0.68
N ASP A 113 5.95 7.15 -1.10
CA ASP A 113 4.78 7.54 -1.88
C ASP A 113 3.50 6.96 -1.27
N PHE A 114 2.46 7.79 -1.20
CA PHE A 114 1.08 7.37 -1.19
C PHE A 114 0.42 7.70 -2.53
N VAL A 115 -0.33 6.75 -3.09
CA VAL A 115 -1.18 6.97 -4.25
C VAL A 115 -2.62 6.79 -3.81
N LEU A 116 -3.42 7.84 -3.87
CA LEU A 116 -4.82 7.83 -3.46
C LEU A 116 -5.71 7.63 -4.67
N VAL A 117 -6.65 6.70 -4.56
CA VAL A 117 -7.59 6.35 -5.63
C VAL A 117 -9.01 6.33 -5.06
N GLY A 118 -9.94 7.02 -5.73
CA GLY A 118 -11.32 7.17 -5.25
C GLY A 118 -12.12 5.86 -5.34
N GLY A 119 -11.91 5.12 -6.44
CA GLY A 119 -12.69 3.94 -6.80
C GLY A 119 -12.23 2.62 -6.18
N VAL A 120 -13.02 1.58 -6.46
CA VAL A 120 -12.73 0.19 -6.09
C VAL A 120 -11.76 -0.41 -7.10
N ASN A 121 -10.67 -1.01 -6.61
CA ASN A 121 -9.77 -1.79 -7.47
C ASN A 121 -10.26 -3.24 -7.58
N VAL A 122 -11.07 -3.52 -8.59
CA VAL A 122 -11.61 -4.86 -8.87
C VAL A 122 -10.57 -5.66 -9.66
N ASN A 123 -10.25 -6.87 -9.19
CA ASN A 123 -9.40 -7.83 -9.88
C ASN A 123 -10.14 -8.42 -11.10
N PRO A 124 -9.60 -8.26 -12.32
CA PRO A 124 -10.26 -8.72 -13.54
C PRO A 124 -10.56 -10.22 -13.54
N ASP A 125 -9.72 -11.01 -12.86
CA ASP A 125 -9.73 -12.46 -12.94
C ASP A 125 -10.71 -13.12 -11.94
N ASP A 126 -10.95 -12.51 -10.78
CA ASP A 126 -11.73 -13.13 -9.69
C ASP A 126 -12.77 -12.21 -9.04
N VAL A 127 -12.95 -10.99 -9.56
CA VAL A 127 -13.92 -9.98 -9.09
C VAL A 127 -13.72 -9.61 -7.60
N SER A 128 -12.60 -9.99 -6.99
CA SER A 128 -12.22 -9.56 -5.65
C SER A 128 -11.73 -8.11 -5.68
N ASN A 129 -11.77 -7.46 -4.52
CA ASN A 129 -11.33 -6.07 -4.39
C ASN A 129 -9.97 -6.00 -3.72
N THR A 130 -9.03 -5.31 -4.34
CA THR A 130 -7.74 -4.95 -3.73
C THR A 130 -7.91 -3.62 -3.01
N LEU A 131 -7.67 -3.59 -1.70
CA LEU A 131 -7.86 -2.38 -0.87
C LEU A 131 -6.60 -1.53 -0.75
N GLY A 132 -5.43 -2.15 -0.93
CA GLY A 132 -4.19 -1.44 -1.17
C GLY A 132 -3.14 -2.35 -1.80
N LEU A 133 -2.04 -1.73 -2.21
CA LEU A 133 -0.90 -2.41 -2.82
C LEU A 133 0.37 -1.71 -2.36
N ALA A 134 1.35 -2.45 -1.82
CA ALA A 134 2.69 -1.93 -1.63
C ALA A 134 3.67 -2.41 -2.70
N GLU A 135 4.36 -1.48 -3.34
CA GLU A 135 5.41 -1.76 -4.32
C GLU A 135 6.78 -1.53 -3.67
N GLY A 136 7.48 -2.63 -3.35
CA GLY A 136 8.86 -2.61 -2.86
C GLY A 136 9.08 -1.79 -1.59
N GLY A 137 8.05 -1.67 -0.74
CA GLY A 137 8.06 -0.90 0.51
C GLY A 137 8.22 0.62 0.34
N LYS A 138 8.22 1.12 -0.89
CA LYS A 138 8.40 2.55 -1.19
C LYS A 138 7.10 3.26 -1.46
N ARG A 139 6.08 2.54 -1.94
CA ARG A 139 4.78 3.10 -2.30
C ARG A 139 3.69 2.28 -1.68
N ILE A 140 2.66 2.94 -1.15
CA ILE A 140 1.38 2.31 -0.81
C ILE A 140 0.28 2.99 -1.62
N SER A 141 -0.43 2.20 -2.42
CA SER A 141 -1.66 2.63 -3.10
C SER A 141 -2.86 2.36 -2.21
N LEU A 142 -3.71 3.36 -2.03
CA LEU A 142 -4.93 3.32 -1.22
C LEU A 142 -6.14 3.49 -2.12
N PHE A 143 -6.98 2.46 -2.18
CA PHE A 143 -8.21 2.48 -2.95
C PHE A 143 -9.40 2.86 -2.08
N GLN A 144 -10.52 3.15 -2.72
CA GLN A 144 -11.80 3.47 -2.07
C GLN A 144 -11.77 4.71 -1.15
N VAL A 145 -10.89 5.67 -1.42
CA VAL A 145 -10.74 6.88 -0.59
C VAL A 145 -12.07 7.65 -0.47
N ASP A 146 -12.89 7.65 -1.51
CA ASP A 146 -14.18 8.36 -1.52
C ASP A 146 -15.22 7.73 -0.57
N TYR A 147 -15.05 6.44 -0.27
CA TYR A 147 -15.97 5.63 0.53
C TYR A 147 -15.60 5.57 2.01
N VAL A 148 -14.51 6.21 2.43
CA VAL A 148 -14.10 6.24 3.83
C VAL A 148 -15.10 7.09 4.64
N ASP A 149 -15.74 6.46 5.61
CA ASP A 149 -16.69 7.08 6.52
C ASP A 149 -16.11 7.18 7.93
N LYS A 150 -15.68 8.39 8.31
CA LYS A 150 -15.16 8.73 9.64
C LYS A 150 -16.16 8.47 10.77
N LYS A 151 -17.45 8.28 10.50
CA LYS A 151 -18.46 7.98 11.53
C LYS A 151 -18.61 6.48 11.76
N SER A 152 -18.01 5.65 10.91
CA SER A 152 -18.09 4.20 10.98
C SER A 152 -16.76 3.63 11.44
N ARG A 153 -16.73 3.06 12.65
CA ARG A 153 -15.55 2.34 13.16
C ARG A 153 -15.11 1.25 12.20
N ALA A 154 -16.05 0.51 11.60
CA ALA A 154 -15.73 -0.53 10.64
C ALA A 154 -15.04 0.04 9.38
N SER A 155 -15.53 1.18 8.86
CA SER A 155 -14.92 1.84 7.69
C SER A 155 -13.50 2.33 8.00
N VAL A 156 -13.31 3.04 9.11
CA VAL A 156 -11.99 3.52 9.56
C VAL A 156 -11.03 2.36 9.81
N THR A 157 -11.50 1.29 10.46
CA THR A 157 -10.69 0.10 10.76
C THR A 157 -10.25 -0.61 9.48
N GLN A 158 -11.16 -0.79 8.51
CA GLN A 158 -10.83 -1.40 7.21
C GLN A 158 -9.81 -0.55 6.44
N PHE A 159 -9.99 0.77 6.45
CA PHE A 159 -9.09 1.68 5.74
C PHE A 159 -7.68 1.67 6.35
N ILE A 160 -7.58 1.68 7.68
CA ILE A 160 -6.28 1.71 8.35
C ILE A 160 -5.62 0.32 8.45
N HIS A 161 -6.40 -0.77 8.35
CA HIS A 161 -5.87 -2.14 8.25
C HIS A 161 -4.86 -2.27 7.12
N THR A 162 -5.21 -1.78 5.93
CA THR A 162 -4.33 -1.76 4.77
C THR A 162 -3.01 -1.07 5.08
N ILE A 163 -3.04 0.13 5.68
CA ILE A 163 -1.81 0.86 6.03
C ILE A 163 -0.98 0.09 7.07
N GLN A 164 -1.60 -0.45 8.11
CA GLN A 164 -0.88 -1.19 9.14
C GLN A 164 -0.23 -2.44 8.56
N HIS A 165 -0.97 -3.20 7.75
CA HIS A 165 -0.48 -4.40 7.08
C HIS A 165 0.74 -4.11 6.21
N GLU A 166 0.62 -3.14 5.30
CA GLU A 166 1.70 -2.78 4.40
C GLU A 166 2.91 -2.17 5.13
N TYR A 167 2.66 -1.45 6.22
CA TYR A 167 3.74 -0.95 7.06
C TYR A 167 4.52 -2.08 7.73
N VAL A 168 3.86 -3.15 8.18
CA VAL A 168 4.56 -4.33 8.72
C VAL A 168 5.45 -4.97 7.65
N HIS A 169 5.02 -5.01 6.39
CA HIS A 169 5.89 -5.44 5.28
C HIS A 169 7.14 -4.57 5.15
N ILE A 170 7.01 -3.24 5.23
CA ILE A 170 8.16 -2.31 5.20
C ILE A 170 9.11 -2.58 6.38
N LEU A 171 8.57 -2.80 7.58
CA LEU A 171 9.38 -3.16 8.75
C LEU A 171 10.13 -4.46 8.50
N ASN A 172 9.45 -5.50 8.00
CA ASN A 172 10.02 -6.82 7.73
C ASN A 172 11.12 -6.79 6.65
N GLN A 173 10.99 -5.91 5.66
CA GLN A 173 12.02 -5.66 4.64
C GLN A 173 13.26 -4.98 5.23
N THR A 174 13.09 -4.14 6.25
CA THR A 174 14.19 -3.45 6.93
C THR A 174 14.90 -4.36 7.93
N LYS A 175 14.13 -5.08 8.74
CA LYS A 175 14.61 -6.06 9.72
C LYS A 175 13.71 -7.28 9.63
N THR A 176 14.24 -8.40 9.17
CA THR A 176 13.42 -9.61 8.99
C THR A 176 13.01 -10.20 10.34
N PHE A 177 11.76 -10.63 10.46
CA PHE A 177 11.28 -11.39 11.61
C PHE A 177 11.87 -12.82 11.63
N ASP A 178 11.68 -13.55 12.73
CA ASP A 178 12.14 -14.95 12.83
C ASP A 178 11.24 -15.88 11.99
N VAL A 179 11.52 -15.93 10.68
CA VAL A 179 10.79 -16.75 9.70
C VAL A 179 10.85 -18.23 10.06
N GLU A 180 11.98 -18.71 10.61
CA GLU A 180 12.16 -20.12 10.92
C GLU A 180 11.23 -20.56 12.07
N SER A 181 11.19 -19.78 13.15
CA SER A 181 10.26 -20.03 14.26
C SER A 181 8.81 -19.84 13.83
N TRP A 182 8.53 -18.84 13.00
CA TRP A 182 7.18 -18.56 12.51
C TRP A 182 6.61 -19.70 11.66
N ALA A 183 7.39 -20.18 10.68
CA ALA A 183 6.97 -21.22 9.74
C ALA A 183 6.62 -22.55 10.43
N LYS A 184 7.17 -22.80 11.62
CA LYS A 184 6.91 -24.02 12.41
C LYS A 184 5.57 -24.00 13.16
N ILE A 185 4.88 -22.86 13.26
CA ILE A 185 3.65 -22.75 14.07
C ILE A 185 2.43 -23.36 13.35
N THR A 186 2.22 -23.02 12.07
CA THR A 186 1.10 -23.52 11.25
C THR A 186 1.58 -24.00 9.86
N PRO A 187 2.46 -25.03 9.78
CA PRO A 187 3.20 -25.34 8.56
C PRO A 187 2.36 -25.91 7.40
N ASN A 188 1.22 -26.54 7.69
CA ASN A 188 0.53 -27.40 6.72
C ASN A 188 -0.63 -26.74 5.97
N ASP A 189 -1.07 -25.55 6.41
CA ASP A 189 -2.38 -25.01 6.05
C ASP A 189 -2.30 -23.70 5.22
N TYR A 190 -1.10 -23.33 4.76
CA TYR A 190 -0.90 -22.28 3.76
C TYR A 190 -1.51 -22.69 2.41
N SER A 191 -2.05 -21.72 1.68
CA SER A 191 -2.83 -21.95 0.46
C SER A 191 -2.61 -20.84 -0.57
N SER A 192 -2.45 -21.23 -1.84
CA SER A 192 -2.49 -20.30 -2.97
C SER A 192 -3.90 -19.76 -3.26
N ASN A 193 -4.93 -20.30 -2.59
CA ASN A 193 -6.28 -19.77 -2.58
C ASN A 193 -6.75 -19.59 -1.11
N PRO A 194 -6.28 -18.52 -0.42
CA PRO A 194 -6.57 -18.29 1.00
C PRO A 194 -8.07 -18.11 1.28
N PHE A 195 -8.79 -17.45 0.36
CA PHE A 195 -10.22 -17.13 0.45
C PHE A 195 -11.16 -18.30 0.12
N SER A 196 -10.62 -19.50 -0.14
CA SER A 196 -11.41 -20.73 -0.26
C SER A 196 -12.14 -21.12 1.03
N ILE A 197 -11.79 -20.50 2.16
CA ILE A 197 -12.44 -20.68 3.46
C ILE A 197 -12.72 -19.32 4.11
N THR A 198 -13.63 -19.30 5.08
CA THR A 198 -13.94 -18.09 5.86
C THR A 198 -12.88 -17.81 6.92
N ASP A 199 -12.83 -16.57 7.43
CA ASP A 199 -11.95 -16.21 8.55
C ASP A 199 -12.17 -17.12 9.76
N ALA A 200 -13.44 -17.41 10.12
CA ALA A 200 -13.76 -18.31 11.22
C ALA A 200 -13.23 -19.74 11.01
N ALA A 201 -13.10 -20.20 9.77
CA ALA A 201 -12.48 -21.49 9.47
C ALA A 201 -10.95 -21.39 9.59
N ALA A 202 -10.33 -20.33 9.06
CA ALA A 202 -8.89 -20.09 9.16
C ALA A 202 -8.42 -19.92 10.62
N GLN A 203 -9.22 -19.28 11.45
CA GLN A 203 -9.00 -19.12 12.90
C GLN A 203 -8.97 -20.45 13.65
N ARG A 204 -9.76 -21.44 13.21
CA ARG A 204 -9.69 -22.80 13.75
C ARG A 204 -8.44 -23.58 13.31
N LEU A 205 -7.69 -23.07 12.33
CA LEU A 205 -6.40 -23.59 11.87
C LEU A 205 -5.21 -22.82 12.48
N GLY A 206 -5.45 -21.77 13.26
CA GLY A 206 -4.39 -20.97 13.89
C GLY A 206 -3.89 -19.79 13.06
N PHE A 207 -4.68 -19.31 12.11
CA PHE A 207 -4.44 -18.07 11.35
C PHE A 207 -5.38 -16.96 11.81
N ILE A 208 -4.93 -15.71 11.82
CA ILE A 208 -5.74 -14.59 12.33
C ILE A 208 -6.94 -14.28 11.39
N SER A 209 -6.75 -14.49 10.09
CA SER A 209 -7.73 -14.32 9.01
C SER A 209 -7.51 -15.37 7.92
N ALA A 210 -8.43 -15.48 6.96
CA ALA A 210 -8.26 -16.30 5.78
C ALA A 210 -7.05 -15.82 4.94
N TYR A 211 -6.87 -14.51 4.81
CA TYR A 211 -5.78 -13.92 4.02
C TYR A 211 -4.38 -14.26 4.56
N ALA A 212 -4.23 -14.36 5.89
CA ALA A 212 -2.99 -14.82 6.54
C ALA A 212 -2.51 -16.20 6.05
N ARG A 213 -3.37 -17.02 5.45
CA ARG A 213 -2.99 -18.32 4.87
C ARG A 213 -2.23 -18.21 3.54
N SER A 214 -2.05 -17.02 2.99
CA SER A 214 -1.41 -16.85 1.68
C SER A 214 0.05 -17.32 1.68
N ASN A 215 0.84 -16.86 2.65
CA ASN A 215 2.23 -17.27 2.89
C ASN A 215 2.72 -16.75 4.26
N TYR A 216 3.92 -17.13 4.67
CA TYR A 216 4.51 -16.74 5.96
C TYR A 216 4.60 -15.22 6.17
N THR A 217 4.87 -14.45 5.11
CA THR A 217 5.06 -13.00 5.18
C THR A 217 3.71 -12.30 5.36
N GLU A 218 2.67 -12.72 4.62
CA GLU A 218 1.31 -12.22 4.81
C GLU A 218 0.75 -12.59 6.18
N ASP A 219 0.99 -13.83 6.65
CA ASP A 219 0.55 -14.27 7.97
C ASP A 219 1.10 -13.38 9.09
N PHE A 220 2.39 -13.04 9.01
CA PHE A 220 3.02 -12.17 9.99
C PHE A 220 2.46 -10.75 9.94
N ALA A 221 2.40 -10.15 8.74
CA ALA A 221 1.91 -8.79 8.55
C ALA A 221 0.44 -8.65 9.00
N GLU A 222 -0.39 -9.60 8.60
CA GLU A 222 -1.81 -9.65 8.93
C GLU A 222 -2.05 -9.87 10.43
N THR A 223 -1.27 -10.76 11.06
CA THR A 223 -1.35 -10.99 12.51
C THR A 223 -1.02 -9.72 13.28
N ALA A 224 0.09 -9.06 12.94
CA ALA A 224 0.46 -7.81 13.60
C ALA A 224 -0.57 -6.70 13.35
N ALA A 225 -1.00 -6.51 12.10
CA ALA A 225 -1.96 -5.47 11.75
C ALA A 225 -3.29 -5.65 12.48
N ILE A 226 -3.88 -6.85 12.46
CA ILE A 226 -5.16 -7.10 13.13
C ILE A 226 -5.07 -6.91 14.65
N ILE A 227 -3.95 -7.29 15.28
CA ILE A 227 -3.77 -7.04 16.73
C ILE A 227 -3.79 -5.53 17.02
N LEU A 228 -3.14 -4.70 16.18
CA LEU A 228 -3.13 -3.23 16.34
C LEU A 228 -4.54 -2.61 16.17
N LEU A 229 -5.43 -3.29 15.45
CA LEU A 229 -6.81 -2.83 15.20
C LEU A 229 -7.81 -3.25 16.29
N MET A 230 -7.43 -4.11 17.22
CA MET A 230 -8.30 -4.55 18.31
C MET A 230 -7.87 -3.93 19.64
N SER A 231 -8.85 -3.53 20.46
CA SER A 231 -8.60 -3.32 21.89
C SER A 231 -8.20 -4.63 22.56
N LYS A 232 -7.56 -4.53 23.74
CA LYS A 232 -7.25 -5.70 24.55
C LYS A 232 -8.48 -6.58 24.79
N SER A 233 -9.62 -5.98 25.14
CA SER A 233 -10.86 -6.70 25.39
C SER A 233 -11.43 -7.38 24.14
N GLU A 234 -11.33 -6.73 22.98
CA GLU A 234 -11.76 -7.34 21.71
C GLU A 234 -10.87 -8.52 21.33
N TYR A 235 -9.56 -8.40 21.56
CA TYR A 235 -8.62 -9.48 21.27
C TYR A 235 -8.77 -10.67 22.25
N ASP A 236 -9.02 -10.39 23.53
CA ASP A 236 -9.35 -11.43 24.52
C ASP A 236 -10.66 -12.15 24.15
N ALA A 237 -11.68 -11.41 23.68
CA ALA A 237 -12.94 -11.97 23.20
C ALA A 237 -12.74 -12.78 21.90
N PHE A 238 -11.88 -12.32 20.99
CA PHE A 238 -11.48 -13.07 19.80
C PHE A 238 -10.89 -14.43 20.18
N TYR A 239 -9.95 -14.49 21.12
CA TYR A 239 -9.41 -15.77 21.60
C TYR A 239 -10.48 -16.67 22.21
N ALA A 240 -11.38 -16.11 23.02
CA ALA A 240 -12.47 -16.86 23.64
C ALA A 240 -13.49 -17.41 22.62
N SER A 241 -13.59 -16.79 21.43
CA SER A 241 -14.47 -17.26 20.35
C SER A 241 -13.96 -18.51 19.64
N ILE A 242 -12.65 -18.80 19.72
CA ILE A 242 -12.02 -19.94 19.05
C ILE A 242 -12.12 -21.19 19.92
N THR A 243 -12.91 -22.16 19.48
CA THR A 243 -13.20 -23.38 20.25
C THR A 243 -12.13 -24.48 20.12
N VAL A 244 -11.12 -24.31 19.27
CA VAL A 244 -10.06 -25.29 19.01
C VAL A 244 -8.80 -24.93 19.83
N PRO A 245 -8.45 -25.67 20.89
CA PRO A 245 -7.34 -25.30 21.79
C PRO A 245 -5.97 -25.21 21.11
N ALA A 246 -5.72 -26.09 20.12
CA ALA A 246 -4.48 -26.06 19.35
C ALA A 246 -4.34 -24.76 18.53
N ALA A 247 -5.45 -24.25 17.98
CA ALA A 247 -5.45 -23.01 17.21
C ALA A 247 -5.20 -21.78 18.09
N VAL A 248 -5.81 -21.73 19.28
CA VAL A 248 -5.53 -20.69 20.29
C VAL A 248 -4.05 -20.72 20.69
N THR A 249 -3.49 -21.93 20.88
CA THR A 249 -2.06 -22.09 21.20
C THR A 249 -1.17 -21.58 20.06
N ALA A 250 -1.52 -21.87 18.81
CA ALA A 250 -0.79 -21.38 17.64
C ALA A 250 -0.82 -19.85 17.54
N LEU A 251 -2.00 -19.23 17.65
CA LEU A 251 -2.16 -17.78 17.59
C LEU A 251 -1.41 -17.05 18.72
N LYS A 252 -1.43 -17.57 19.95
CA LYS A 252 -0.66 -17.01 21.06
C LYS A 252 0.85 -17.09 20.82
N LYS A 253 1.35 -18.15 20.18
CA LYS A 253 2.76 -18.24 19.77
C LYS A 253 3.10 -17.20 18.70
N LYS A 254 2.22 -17.00 17.72
CA LYS A 254 2.37 -15.96 16.69
C LYS A 254 2.38 -14.57 17.32
N GLU A 255 1.41 -14.25 18.18
CA GLU A 255 1.38 -13.00 18.93
C GLU A 255 2.69 -12.77 19.71
N ALA A 256 3.19 -13.78 20.43
CA ALA A 256 4.44 -13.67 21.18
C ALA A 256 5.65 -13.36 20.28
N LEU A 257 5.72 -13.95 19.08
CA LEU A 257 6.77 -13.64 18.09
C LEU A 257 6.62 -12.23 17.52
N VAL A 258 5.39 -11.74 17.29
CA VAL A 258 5.15 -10.34 16.89
C VAL A 258 5.65 -9.40 17.99
N VAL A 259 5.23 -9.61 19.24
CA VAL A 259 5.66 -8.77 20.38
C VAL A 259 7.18 -8.79 20.54
N GLN A 260 7.79 -9.96 20.44
CA GLN A 260 9.25 -10.11 20.49
C GLN A 260 9.93 -9.35 19.35
N TYR A 261 9.44 -9.47 18.13
CA TYR A 261 9.99 -8.82 16.96
C TYR A 261 9.99 -7.29 17.10
N TYR A 262 8.86 -6.68 17.47
CA TYR A 262 8.79 -5.22 17.64
C TYR A 262 9.74 -4.72 18.74
N ARG A 263 9.90 -5.48 19.82
CA ARG A 263 10.86 -5.16 20.89
C ARG A 263 12.31 -5.29 20.41
N ASP A 264 12.68 -6.44 19.85
CA ASP A 264 14.08 -6.76 19.55
C ASP A 264 14.58 -6.00 18.31
N ALA A 265 13.73 -5.86 17.29
CA ALA A 265 14.08 -5.17 16.05
C ALA A 265 13.95 -3.65 16.17
N PHE A 266 12.97 -3.14 16.90
CA PHE A 266 12.61 -1.71 16.86
C PHE A 266 12.56 -1.01 18.21
N ASN A 267 12.78 -1.73 19.32
CA ASN A 267 12.62 -1.21 20.68
C ASN A 267 11.22 -0.59 20.92
N ILE A 268 10.20 -1.22 20.33
CA ILE A 268 8.79 -0.83 20.47
C ILE A 268 8.09 -1.81 21.42
N ASP A 269 7.39 -1.27 22.42
CA ASP A 269 6.37 -2.03 23.14
C ASP A 269 5.12 -2.15 22.24
N PHE A 270 4.92 -3.36 21.71
CA PHE A 270 3.84 -3.63 20.76
C PHE A 270 2.45 -3.43 21.37
N TYR A 271 2.26 -3.72 22.66
CA TYR A 271 0.97 -3.50 23.30
C TYR A 271 0.72 -2.02 23.58
N ALA A 272 1.76 -1.26 23.93
CA ALA A 272 1.63 0.20 24.04
C ALA A 272 1.29 0.84 22.67
N LEU A 273 1.87 0.33 21.58
CA LEU A 273 1.52 0.74 20.22
C LEU A 273 0.07 0.42 19.85
N ARG A 274 -0.41 -0.79 20.16
CA ARG A 274 -1.82 -1.15 19.99
C ARG A 274 -2.72 -0.18 20.75
N ASP A 275 -2.44 0.05 22.03
CA ASP A 275 -3.30 0.85 22.90
C ASP A 275 -3.34 2.32 22.44
N GLU A 276 -2.21 2.88 21.98
CA GLU A 276 -2.17 4.22 21.40
C GLU A 276 -2.92 4.29 20.05
N ALA A 277 -2.80 3.27 19.19
CA ALA A 277 -3.57 3.19 17.95
C ALA A 277 -5.09 3.10 18.20
N GLN A 278 -5.51 2.36 19.22
CA GLN A 278 -6.93 2.26 19.62
C GLN A 278 -7.49 3.56 20.18
N LYS A 279 -6.70 4.24 20.99
CA LYS A 279 -7.01 5.59 21.47
C LYS A 279 -7.17 6.56 20.29
N ASN A 280 -6.19 6.59 19.38
CA ASN A 280 -6.25 7.48 18.21
C ASN A 280 -7.40 7.13 17.25
N THR A 281 -7.75 5.85 17.10
CA THR A 281 -8.93 5.42 16.35
C THR A 281 -10.21 5.96 16.99
N THR A 282 -10.30 5.92 18.33
CA THR A 282 -11.45 6.46 19.07
C THR A 282 -11.53 7.97 18.96
N ASP A 283 -10.40 8.67 19.00
CA ASP A 283 -10.33 10.13 18.78
C ASP A 283 -10.84 10.50 17.39
N VAL A 284 -10.46 9.75 16.35
CA VAL A 284 -10.93 10.00 14.96
C VAL A 284 -12.44 9.85 14.85
N LEU A 285 -13.04 8.89 15.55
CA LEU A 285 -14.49 8.64 15.48
C LEU A 285 -15.33 9.67 16.25
N ASN A 286 -14.72 10.35 17.22
CA ASN A 286 -15.40 11.32 18.09
C ASN A 286 -15.31 12.77 17.57
N ASN A 287 -14.49 13.03 16.54
CA ASN A 287 -14.30 14.34 15.92
C ASN A 287 -14.95 14.41 14.54
#